data_AF-A0A7L4QY01-F1
#
_entry.id   AF-A0A7L4QY01-F1
#
_cell.length_a   1.000
_cell.length_b   1.000
_cell.length_c   1.000
_cell.angle_alpha   90.00
_cell.angle_beta   90.00
_cell.angle_gamma   90.00
#
_symmetry.space_group_name_H-M   'P 1'
#
loop_
_entity.id
_entity.type
_entity.pdbx_description
1 polymer ?
#
loop_
_entity_poly.entity_id
_entity_poly.type
_entity_poly.pdbx_seq_one_letter_code
_entity_poly.pdbx_strand_id
1 'polypeptide(L)'
;QHSIIDAVFVAVHTPAGAVLYACDFKLDRTPTLGEQPDFDRLRELGQEGVICMMVESTNAKRAGKTPSERIAHDMVRDVLLGTEESDVGMIVTTFASHIARINSIIQFAGEMGRIPVLMGRSMDKYVVTAKEMGYIDFPDNVEIYGKRKDIDKAFKKIMKEGKEKYLPIVTGHQGEPGAILSRVANGDTPYEVESGDRIIFSANVIPSPMTQANRYALETKLRMRGGRIYDNVHVSGHAYREDHWELLRMINPEHVIPAHGTIEMHSAYIEMAEDAGYVLGDTVHLLRNGEELYIEE
;
A
#
# COMPACT_ATOMS: atom_id res chain seq x y z
N GLN A 1 -10.47 5.41 -1.73
CA GLN A 1 -9.69 4.44 -0.93
C GLN A 1 -8.45 4.01 -1.72
N HIS A 2 -7.28 3.93 -1.09
CA HIS A 2 -6.03 3.51 -1.74
C HIS A 2 -5.05 2.96 -0.67
N SER A 3 -3.79 2.70 -1.04
CA SER A 3 -2.72 2.26 -0.13
C SER A 3 -2.16 3.37 0.78
N ILE A 4 -2.60 4.62 0.56
CA ILE A 4 -2.36 5.79 1.43
C ILE A 4 -3.71 6.35 1.88
N ILE A 5 -3.72 7.01 3.04
CA ILE A 5 -4.88 7.74 3.56
C ILE A 5 -5.19 8.98 2.71
N ASP A 6 -6.44 9.42 2.76
CA ASP A 6 -6.92 10.67 2.17
C ASP A 6 -6.76 10.80 0.64
N ALA A 7 -6.80 9.66 -0.06
CA ALA A 7 -6.85 9.62 -1.52
C ALA A 7 -8.28 9.91 -2.02
N VAL A 8 -8.38 10.80 -3.02
CA VAL A 8 -9.64 11.29 -3.59
C VAL A 8 -9.68 11.12 -5.11
N PHE A 9 -10.89 11.00 -5.65
CA PHE A 9 -11.12 11.33 -7.05
C PHE A 9 -11.31 12.83 -7.22
N VAL A 10 -10.98 13.35 -8.39
CA VAL A 10 -11.13 14.77 -8.71
C VAL A 10 -12.10 14.93 -9.87
N ALA A 11 -13.22 15.61 -9.65
CA ALA A 11 -14.15 15.99 -10.71
C ALA A 11 -13.98 17.48 -11.03
N VAL A 12 -13.63 17.79 -12.27
CA VAL A 12 -13.54 19.16 -12.78
C VAL A 12 -14.85 19.47 -13.51
N HIS A 13 -15.68 20.31 -12.90
CA HIS A 13 -16.97 20.71 -13.49
C HIS A 13 -16.79 21.83 -14.51
N THR A 14 -17.41 21.66 -15.68
CA THR A 14 -17.45 22.64 -16.78
C THR A 14 -18.91 22.89 -17.18
N PRO A 15 -19.21 23.93 -18.00
CA PRO A 15 -20.57 24.12 -18.52
C PRO A 15 -21.12 22.94 -19.32
N ALA A 16 -20.24 22.14 -19.93
CA ALA A 16 -20.58 20.98 -20.76
C ALA A 16 -20.82 19.69 -19.97
N GLY A 17 -20.39 19.64 -18.70
CA GLY A 17 -20.33 18.42 -17.88
C GLY A 17 -19.02 18.30 -17.10
N ALA A 18 -18.79 17.14 -16.48
CA ALA A 18 -17.61 16.92 -15.64
C ALA A 18 -16.49 16.14 -16.36
N VAL A 19 -15.23 16.44 -16.03
CA VAL A 19 -14.06 15.61 -16.33
C VAL A 19 -13.59 14.95 -15.03
N LEU A 20 -13.58 13.62 -14.98
CA LEU A 20 -13.24 12.83 -13.80
C LEU A 20 -11.80 12.30 -13.89
N TYR A 21 -11.01 12.53 -12.86
CA TYR A 21 -9.69 11.92 -12.67
C TYR A 21 -9.74 10.89 -11.53
N ALA A 22 -9.49 9.63 -11.88
CA ALA A 22 -9.60 8.45 -11.02
C ALA A 22 -8.36 7.54 -11.14
N CYS A 23 -7.17 8.08 -10.87
CA CYS A 23 -5.94 7.29 -10.75
C CYS A 23 -5.63 6.91 -9.29
N ASP A 24 -4.89 5.81 -9.10
CA ASP A 24 -4.49 5.27 -7.80
C ASP A 24 -5.64 5.08 -6.80
N PHE A 25 -6.50 4.09 -7.06
CA PHE A 25 -7.67 3.81 -6.21
C PHE A 25 -7.98 2.32 -6.09
N LYS A 26 -8.79 1.98 -5.09
CA LYS A 26 -9.52 0.72 -5.02
C LYS A 26 -10.92 0.94 -4.46
N LEU A 27 -11.86 0.07 -4.81
CA LEU A 27 -13.24 0.10 -4.31
C LEU A 27 -13.40 -0.74 -3.02
N ASP A 28 -12.74 -0.28 -1.95
CA ASP A 28 -12.74 -0.97 -0.66
C ASP A 28 -13.99 -0.66 0.18
N ARG A 29 -14.84 -1.67 0.42
CA ARG A 29 -16.10 -1.55 1.17
C ARG A 29 -15.94 -1.82 2.66
N THR A 30 -14.80 -2.34 3.08
CA THR A 30 -14.49 -2.61 4.50
C THR A 30 -13.10 -2.06 4.84
N PRO A 31 -12.83 -0.77 4.58
CA PRO A 31 -11.53 -0.18 4.88
C PRO A 31 -11.27 -0.24 6.39
N THR A 32 -10.02 -0.46 6.77
CA THR A 32 -9.61 -0.42 8.19
C THR A 32 -9.30 0.98 8.67
N LEU A 33 -9.18 1.94 7.75
CA LEU A 33 -8.97 3.35 8.02
C LEU A 33 -9.55 4.21 6.88
N GLY A 34 -10.13 5.36 7.24
CA GLY A 34 -10.86 6.21 6.31
C GLY A 34 -12.25 5.67 5.95
N GLU A 35 -12.95 6.38 5.07
CA GLU A 35 -14.34 6.11 4.73
C GLU A 35 -14.47 5.18 3.53
N GLN A 36 -15.61 4.49 3.40
CA GLN A 36 -15.90 3.76 2.16
C GLN A 36 -15.94 4.74 0.98
N PRO A 37 -15.58 4.32 -0.25
CA PRO A 37 -15.81 5.13 -1.44
C PRO A 37 -17.26 5.61 -1.50
N ASP A 38 -17.46 6.87 -1.85
CA ASP A 38 -18.79 7.48 -1.96
C ASP A 38 -19.51 7.02 -3.23
N PHE A 39 -20.03 5.79 -3.20
CA PHE A 39 -20.69 5.17 -4.35
C PHE A 39 -21.95 5.91 -4.79
N ASP A 40 -22.63 6.60 -3.86
CA ASP A 40 -23.84 7.35 -4.18
C ASP A 40 -23.48 8.61 -4.96
N ARG A 41 -22.47 9.36 -4.51
CA ARG A 41 -21.95 10.51 -5.27
C ARG A 41 -21.41 10.12 -6.64
N LEU A 42 -20.77 8.96 -6.79
CA LEU A 42 -20.32 8.49 -8.11
C LEU A 42 -21.51 8.27 -9.07
N ARG A 43 -22.61 7.68 -8.59
CA ARG A 43 -23.81 7.49 -9.43
C ARG A 43 -24.51 8.81 -9.76
N GLU A 44 -24.56 9.74 -8.80
CA GLU A 44 -25.07 11.09 -9.06
C GLU A 44 -24.23 11.82 -10.11
N LEU A 45 -22.90 11.76 -10.00
CA LEU A 45 -21.99 12.37 -10.97
C LEU A 45 -22.20 11.78 -12.38
N GLY A 46 -22.43 10.47 -12.50
CA GLY A 46 -22.79 9.86 -13.78
C GLY A 46 -24.12 10.33 -14.36
N GLN A 47 -25.11 10.65 -13.52
CA GLN A 47 -26.39 11.23 -13.95
C GLN A 47 -26.26 12.72 -14.35
N GLU A 48 -25.34 13.45 -13.72
CA GLU A 48 -25.02 14.84 -14.06
C GLU A 48 -24.31 14.98 -15.41
N GLY A 49 -23.68 13.91 -15.91
CA GLY A 49 -22.95 13.87 -17.17
C GLY A 49 -21.44 14.00 -16.98
N VAL A 50 -20.71 12.96 -17.37
CA VAL A 50 -19.24 12.92 -17.37
C VAL A 50 -18.73 12.82 -18.79
N ILE A 51 -18.09 13.89 -19.25
CA ILE A 51 -17.55 14.02 -20.61
C ILE A 51 -16.38 13.05 -20.79
N CYS A 52 -15.47 13.03 -19.83
CA CYS A 52 -14.26 12.23 -19.91
C CYS A 52 -13.84 11.72 -18.54
N MET A 53 -13.49 10.44 -18.46
CA MET A 53 -12.85 9.84 -17.29
C MET A 53 -11.42 9.40 -17.60
N MET A 54 -10.45 10.01 -16.92
CA MET A 54 -9.06 9.57 -16.88
C MET A 54 -8.87 8.64 -15.69
N VAL A 55 -8.41 7.41 -15.93
CA VAL A 55 -8.47 6.33 -14.91
C VAL A 55 -7.22 5.48 -14.95
N GLU A 56 -6.73 5.00 -13.80
CA GLU A 56 -5.57 4.12 -13.81
C GLU A 56 -5.85 2.80 -14.55
N SER A 57 -4.80 2.16 -15.08
CA SER A 57 -4.87 0.81 -15.67
C SER A 57 -3.98 -0.21 -14.97
N THR A 58 -3.33 0.16 -13.86
CA THR A 58 -2.21 -0.57 -13.24
C THR A 58 -2.51 -2.06 -13.03
N ASN A 59 -3.73 -2.40 -12.58
CA ASN A 59 -4.17 -3.77 -12.31
C ASN A 59 -5.38 -4.21 -13.15
N ALA A 60 -5.70 -3.52 -14.25
CA ALA A 60 -6.85 -3.86 -15.11
C ALA A 60 -6.80 -5.27 -15.72
N LYS A 61 -5.60 -5.88 -15.81
CA LYS A 61 -5.40 -7.28 -16.24
C LYS A 61 -5.76 -8.30 -15.16
N ARG A 62 -5.81 -7.90 -13.88
CA ARG A 62 -6.14 -8.83 -12.78
C ARG A 62 -7.64 -9.06 -12.75
N ALA A 63 -8.04 -10.32 -12.91
CA ALA A 63 -9.44 -10.72 -12.87
C ALA A 63 -10.05 -10.51 -11.47
N GLY A 64 -11.37 -10.31 -11.45
CA GLY A 64 -12.13 -10.11 -10.21
C GLY A 64 -11.97 -8.71 -9.64
N LYS A 65 -12.13 -8.61 -8.31
CA LYS A 65 -12.07 -7.35 -7.54
C LYS A 65 -10.89 -7.34 -6.59
N THR A 66 -10.38 -6.15 -6.30
CA THR A 66 -9.31 -5.94 -5.34
C THR A 66 -9.77 -6.38 -3.95
N PRO A 67 -9.01 -7.27 -3.27
CA PRO A 67 -9.31 -7.61 -1.89
C PRO A 67 -9.26 -6.38 -0.97
N SER A 68 -10.20 -6.30 -0.03
CA SER A 68 -10.22 -5.25 0.99
C SER A 68 -8.95 -5.25 1.84
N GLU A 69 -8.56 -4.08 2.36
CA GLU A 69 -7.50 -3.97 3.38
C GLU A 69 -7.81 -4.81 4.62
N ARG A 70 -9.09 -5.09 4.92
CA ARG A 70 -9.49 -6.04 5.97
C ARG A 70 -8.85 -7.41 5.79
N ILE A 71 -8.70 -7.89 4.56
CA ILE A 71 -8.05 -9.17 4.28
C ILE A 71 -6.57 -9.12 4.67
N ALA A 72 -5.86 -8.02 4.35
CA ALA A 72 -4.47 -7.89 4.78
C ALA A 72 -4.33 -7.67 6.28
N HIS A 73 -5.24 -6.93 6.91
CA HIS A 73 -5.33 -6.81 8.36
C HIS A 73 -5.43 -8.19 9.01
N ASP A 74 -6.33 -9.05 8.53
CA ASP A 74 -6.54 -10.39 9.09
C ASP A 74 -5.34 -11.33 8.81
N MET A 75 -4.72 -11.25 7.64
CA MET A 75 -3.48 -11.97 7.33
C MET A 75 -2.32 -11.54 8.25
N VAL A 76 -2.15 -10.23 8.47
CA VAL A 76 -1.11 -9.71 9.38
C VAL A 76 -1.40 -10.16 10.80
N ARG A 77 -2.67 -10.12 11.23
CA ARG A 77 -3.10 -10.59 12.54
C ARG A 77 -2.73 -12.05 12.76
N ASP A 78 -3.10 -12.91 11.82
CA ASP A 78 -2.83 -14.35 11.89
C ASP A 78 -1.32 -14.64 11.88
N VAL A 79 -0.55 -13.97 11.02
CA VAL A 79 0.91 -14.10 11.03
C VAL A 79 1.49 -13.70 12.38
N LEU A 80 1.04 -12.61 13.00
CA LEU A 80 1.62 -12.13 14.26
C LEU A 80 1.16 -12.94 15.48
N LEU A 81 -0.13 -13.26 15.59
CA LEU A 81 -0.75 -13.88 16.77
C LEU A 81 -0.94 -15.41 16.65
N GLY A 82 -1.15 -15.93 15.45
CA GLY A 82 -1.44 -17.34 15.17
C GLY A 82 -0.18 -18.20 15.15
N THR A 83 0.57 -18.22 16.25
CA THR A 83 1.84 -18.94 16.34
C THR A 83 2.05 -19.60 17.70
N GLU A 84 2.62 -20.81 17.67
CA GLU A 84 3.07 -21.52 18.87
C GLU A 84 4.46 -21.05 19.34
N GLU A 85 5.17 -20.27 18.52
CA GLU A 85 6.49 -19.70 18.85
C GLU A 85 6.34 -18.23 19.26
N SER A 86 5.46 -17.95 20.23
CA SER A 86 5.08 -16.58 20.63
C SER A 86 6.21 -15.76 21.22
N ASP A 87 7.26 -16.40 21.73
CA ASP A 87 8.38 -15.76 22.43
C ASP A 87 9.58 -15.47 21.50
N VAL A 88 9.43 -15.68 20.19
CA VAL A 88 10.51 -15.42 19.22
C VAL A 88 10.60 -13.93 18.84
N GLY A 89 11.79 -13.47 18.42
CA GLY A 89 11.96 -12.14 17.87
C GLY A 89 11.17 -11.96 16.57
N MET A 90 10.47 -10.84 16.43
CA MET A 90 9.69 -10.53 15.22
C MET A 90 10.03 -9.11 14.76
N ILE A 91 10.27 -8.93 13.46
CA ILE A 91 10.39 -7.61 12.82
C ILE A 91 9.36 -7.52 11.71
N VAL A 92 8.58 -6.44 11.69
CA VAL A 92 7.65 -6.14 10.59
C VAL A 92 8.20 -5.02 9.73
N THR A 93 8.07 -5.14 8.42
CA THR A 93 8.38 -4.08 7.48
C THR A 93 7.25 -3.87 6.48
N THR A 94 6.95 -2.60 6.17
CA THR A 94 5.90 -2.19 5.23
C THR A 94 6.21 -0.80 4.68
N PHE A 95 5.37 -0.29 3.79
CA PHE A 95 5.44 1.08 3.29
C PHE A 95 5.17 2.08 4.42
N ALA A 96 6.07 3.05 4.60
CA ALA A 96 5.91 4.07 5.64
C ALA A 96 4.66 4.95 5.46
N SER A 97 4.19 5.11 4.22
CA SER A 97 2.98 5.86 3.88
C SER A 97 1.68 5.06 4.09
N HIS A 98 1.76 3.74 4.28
CA HIS A 98 0.57 2.90 4.41
C HIS A 98 0.04 2.93 5.86
N ILE A 99 -0.52 4.08 6.24
CA ILE A 99 -0.93 4.38 7.61
C ILE A 99 -1.95 3.36 8.15
N ALA A 100 -2.92 2.92 7.34
CA ALA A 100 -3.88 1.87 7.71
C ALA A 100 -3.19 0.55 8.13
N ARG A 101 -2.11 0.18 7.43
CA ARG A 101 -1.34 -1.02 7.73
C ARG A 101 -0.55 -0.86 9.03
N ILE A 102 0.12 0.29 9.18
CA ILE A 102 0.89 0.60 10.39
C ILE A 102 -0.01 0.62 11.62
N ASN A 103 -1.20 1.21 11.51
CA ASN A 103 -2.20 1.23 12.57
C ASN A 103 -2.59 -0.20 13.00
N SER A 104 -2.89 -1.08 12.04
CA SER A 104 -3.17 -2.50 12.32
C SER A 104 -2.01 -3.18 13.07
N ILE A 105 -0.77 -2.99 12.61
CA ILE A 105 0.41 -3.61 13.24
C ILE A 105 0.62 -3.10 14.68
N ILE A 106 0.38 -1.80 14.93
CA ILE A 106 0.46 -1.22 16.29
C ILE A 106 -0.61 -1.84 17.20
N GLN A 107 -1.84 -1.99 16.72
CA GLN A 107 -2.93 -2.62 17.47
C GLN A 107 -2.57 -4.08 17.83
N PHE A 108 -2.06 -4.84 16.86
CA PHE A 108 -1.64 -6.23 17.11
C PHE A 108 -0.43 -6.34 18.03
N ALA A 109 0.49 -5.37 18.02
CA ALA A 109 1.56 -5.33 19.02
C ALA A 109 0.97 -5.26 20.44
N GLY A 110 -0.06 -4.44 20.63
CA GLY A 110 -0.82 -4.37 21.88
C GLY A 110 -1.49 -5.68 22.26
N GLU A 111 -2.16 -6.35 21.32
CA GLU A 111 -2.76 -7.69 21.52
C GLU A 111 -1.72 -8.76 21.90
N MET A 112 -0.50 -8.67 21.36
CA MET A 112 0.62 -9.57 21.68
C MET A 112 1.29 -9.26 23.03
N GLY A 113 0.92 -8.15 23.70
CA GLY A 113 1.64 -7.65 24.88
C GLY A 113 3.06 -7.15 24.56
N ARG A 114 3.32 -6.75 23.31
CA ARG A 114 4.61 -6.22 22.84
C ARG A 114 4.55 -4.70 22.69
N ILE A 115 5.68 -4.05 22.95
CA ILE A 115 5.83 -2.61 22.73
C ILE A 115 6.10 -2.35 21.23
N PRO A 116 5.23 -1.64 20.51
CA PRO A 116 5.47 -1.25 19.12
C PRO A 116 6.57 -0.18 19.04
N VAL A 117 7.58 -0.42 18.20
CA VAL A 117 8.71 0.51 18.02
C VAL A 117 8.91 0.82 16.54
N LEU A 118 8.51 2.02 16.12
CA LEU A 118 8.59 2.45 14.73
C LEU A 118 9.96 3.06 14.43
N MET A 119 10.65 2.55 13.41
CA MET A 119 12.02 2.96 13.11
C MET A 119 12.26 3.31 11.65
N GLY A 120 12.85 4.48 11.45
CA GLY A 120 13.27 4.99 10.15
C GLY A 120 12.72 6.38 9.90
N ARG A 121 13.51 7.23 9.21
CA ARG A 121 13.16 8.63 8.97
C ARG A 121 11.82 8.82 8.26
N SER A 122 11.53 7.98 7.26
CA SER A 122 10.24 8.04 6.56
C SER A 122 9.09 7.61 7.46
N MET A 123 9.31 6.57 8.30
CA MET A 123 8.30 6.09 9.24
C MET A 123 7.94 7.19 10.23
N ASP A 124 8.93 7.79 10.88
CA ASP A 124 8.79 8.95 11.77
C ASP A 124 7.98 10.07 11.10
N LYS A 125 8.40 10.50 9.90
CA LYS A 125 7.71 11.56 9.16
C LYS A 125 6.23 11.27 8.90
N TYR A 126 5.90 10.14 8.26
CA TYR A 126 4.53 9.87 7.83
C TYR A 126 3.59 9.62 9.02
N VAL A 127 4.05 8.86 10.00
CA VAL A 127 3.26 8.43 11.16
C VAL A 127 3.01 9.60 12.11
N VAL A 128 4.01 10.44 12.38
CA VAL A 128 3.84 11.64 13.21
C VAL A 128 2.88 12.62 12.55
N THR A 129 3.04 12.88 11.24
CA THR A 129 2.11 13.76 10.51
C THR A 129 0.68 13.22 10.53
N ALA A 130 0.47 11.91 10.31
CA ALA A 130 -0.86 11.32 10.37
C ALA A 130 -1.52 11.44 11.75
N LYS A 131 -0.73 11.31 12.84
CA LYS A 131 -1.21 11.55 14.21
C LYS A 131 -1.53 13.02 14.46
N GLU A 132 -0.65 13.94 14.09
CA GLU A 132 -0.84 15.39 14.28
C GLU A 132 -2.07 15.91 13.53
N MET A 133 -2.40 15.30 12.39
CA MET A 133 -3.60 15.61 11.61
C MET A 133 -4.86 14.86 12.09
N GLY A 134 -4.76 14.00 13.10
CA GLY A 134 -5.89 13.29 13.67
C GLY A 134 -6.42 12.11 12.85
N TYR A 135 -5.64 11.56 11.91
CA TYR A 135 -6.05 10.36 11.17
C TYR A 135 -5.92 9.08 11.99
N ILE A 136 -4.99 9.05 12.95
CA ILE A 136 -4.71 7.89 13.80
C ILE A 136 -4.37 8.35 15.22
N ASP A 137 -4.72 7.51 16.19
CA ASP A 137 -4.26 7.63 17.56
C ASP A 137 -3.34 6.48 17.93
N PHE A 138 -2.42 6.75 18.84
CA PHE A 138 -1.48 5.74 19.34
C PHE A 138 -1.68 5.48 20.82
N PRO A 139 -1.50 4.23 21.26
CA PRO A 139 -1.23 3.93 22.66
C PRO A 139 -0.03 4.74 23.19
N ASP A 140 -0.04 5.07 24.48
CA ASP A 140 1.01 5.88 25.12
C ASP A 140 2.40 5.22 25.08
N ASN A 141 2.47 3.90 24.92
CA ASN A 141 3.71 3.14 24.89
C ASN A 141 4.34 3.00 23.49
N VAL A 142 3.79 3.63 22.44
CA VAL A 142 4.40 3.61 21.10
C VAL A 142 5.70 4.42 21.10
N GLU A 143 6.81 3.79 20.71
CA GLU A 143 8.11 4.44 20.54
C GLU A 143 8.38 4.73 19.05
N ILE A 144 8.86 5.94 18.72
CA ILE A 144 9.12 6.37 17.32
C ILE A 144 10.53 6.97 17.22
N TYR A 145 11.33 6.48 16.27
CA TYR A 145 12.72 6.92 16.08
C TYR A 145 13.07 7.14 14.60
N GLY A 146 13.31 8.39 14.20
CA GLY A 146 13.77 8.74 12.85
C GLY A 146 15.30 8.91 12.69
N LYS A 147 16.02 9.13 13.79
CA LYS A 147 17.47 9.42 13.78
C LYS A 147 18.29 8.16 14.03
N ARG A 148 19.36 7.97 13.24
CA ARG A 148 20.23 6.78 13.30
C ARG A 148 20.73 6.44 14.71
N LYS A 149 21.23 7.44 15.47
CA LYS A 149 21.76 7.21 16.82
C LYS A 149 20.70 6.71 17.80
N ASP A 150 19.46 7.20 17.67
CA ASP A 150 18.36 6.84 18.57
C ASP A 150 17.82 5.46 18.19
N ILE A 151 17.75 5.14 16.90
CA ILE A 151 17.45 3.79 16.40
C ILE A 151 18.46 2.77 16.93
N ASP A 152 19.76 3.05 16.83
CA ASP A 152 20.80 2.13 17.30
C ASP A 152 20.72 1.94 18.84
N LYS A 153 20.35 2.97 19.60
CA LYS A 153 20.08 2.84 21.05
C LYS A 153 18.84 2.00 21.34
N ALA A 154 17.76 2.21 20.59
CA ALA A 154 16.52 1.42 20.73
C ALA A 154 16.78 -0.06 20.44
N PHE A 155 17.55 -0.38 19.39
CA PHE A 155 17.96 -1.76 19.13
C PHE A 155 18.81 -2.36 20.25
N LYS A 156 19.75 -1.60 20.85
CA LYS A 156 20.49 -2.08 22.02
C LYS A 156 19.57 -2.39 23.20
N LYS A 157 18.58 -1.53 23.44
CA LYS A 157 17.55 -1.72 24.48
C LYS A 157 16.77 -3.02 24.23
N ILE A 158 16.27 -3.21 23.01
CA ILE A 158 15.52 -4.41 22.61
C ILE A 158 16.37 -5.69 22.81
N MET A 159 17.61 -5.70 22.33
CA MET A 159 18.49 -6.87 22.49
C MET A 159 18.83 -7.17 23.95
N LYS A 160 18.96 -6.13 24.78
CA LYS A 160 19.27 -6.29 26.21
C LYS A 160 18.06 -6.78 27.01
N GLU A 161 16.88 -6.28 26.69
CA GLU A 161 15.66 -6.55 27.46
C GLU A 161 14.89 -7.78 26.98
N GLY A 162 15.12 -8.23 25.75
CA GLY A 162 14.47 -9.38 25.13
C GLY A 162 13.64 -8.97 23.91
N LYS A 163 13.85 -9.64 22.77
CA LYS A 163 13.15 -9.36 21.50
C LYS A 163 11.64 -9.62 21.60
N GLU A 164 11.25 -10.59 22.44
CA GLU A 164 9.88 -11.03 22.69
C GLU A 164 8.99 -9.95 23.29
N LYS A 165 9.58 -8.89 23.88
CA LYS A 165 8.85 -7.77 24.49
C LYS A 165 8.54 -6.64 23.52
N TYR A 166 9.11 -6.68 22.31
CA TYR A 166 9.06 -5.58 21.36
C TYR A 166 8.57 -6.06 19.99
N LEU A 167 7.93 -5.16 19.25
CA LEU A 167 7.63 -5.33 17.84
C LEU A 167 8.24 -4.17 17.04
N PRO A 168 9.49 -4.30 16.55
CA PRO A 168 10.06 -3.34 15.63
C PRO A 168 9.29 -3.29 14.31
N ILE A 169 8.83 -2.09 13.94
CA ILE A 169 8.15 -1.79 12.67
C ILE A 169 9.09 -0.87 11.89
N VAL A 170 9.74 -1.41 10.86
CA VAL A 170 10.93 -0.78 10.28
C VAL A 170 10.78 -0.53 8.78
N THR A 171 11.48 0.49 8.25
CA THR A 171 11.61 0.69 6.79
C THR A 171 12.57 -0.33 6.16
N GLY A 172 12.46 -0.51 4.84
CA GLY A 172 13.38 -1.35 4.05
C GLY A 172 12.76 -2.58 3.39
N HIS A 173 11.43 -2.59 3.19
CA HIS A 173 10.73 -3.74 2.63
C HIS A 173 11.08 -4.04 1.15
N GLN A 174 11.70 -3.12 0.41
CA GLN A 174 12.24 -3.38 -0.94
C GLN A 174 13.76 -3.64 -0.93
N GLY A 175 14.39 -3.72 0.24
CA GLY A 175 15.85 -3.84 0.35
C GLY A 175 16.58 -2.53 0.02
N GLU A 176 15.95 -1.38 0.21
CA GLU A 176 16.55 -0.08 -0.09
C GLU A 176 17.87 0.10 0.67
N PRO A 177 18.96 0.49 0.00
CA PRO A 177 20.23 0.74 0.66
C PRO A 177 20.11 1.80 1.77
N GLY A 178 20.60 1.47 2.97
CA GLY A 178 20.55 2.37 4.12
C GLY A 178 19.22 2.40 4.88
N ALA A 179 18.17 1.74 4.38
CA ALA A 179 16.96 1.51 5.16
C ALA A 179 17.24 0.59 6.36
N ILE A 180 16.36 0.63 7.36
CA ILE A 180 16.64 0.01 8.66
C ILE A 180 16.81 -1.50 8.53
N LEU A 181 15.92 -2.19 7.83
CA LEU A 181 16.01 -3.64 7.65
C LEU A 181 17.28 -4.06 6.87
N SER A 182 17.68 -3.29 5.86
CA SER A 182 18.93 -3.50 5.12
C SER A 182 20.16 -3.36 6.02
N ARG A 183 20.17 -2.39 6.94
CA ARG A 183 21.25 -2.24 7.92
C ARG A 183 21.27 -3.40 8.92
N VAL A 184 20.11 -3.86 9.38
CA VAL A 184 19.99 -5.04 10.25
C VAL A 184 20.57 -6.28 9.55
N ALA A 185 20.19 -6.52 8.30
CA ALA A 185 20.68 -7.66 7.52
C ALA A 185 22.21 -7.63 7.30
N ASN A 186 22.79 -6.44 7.14
CA ASN A 186 24.23 -6.25 7.01
C ASN A 186 24.99 -6.39 8.35
N GLY A 187 24.31 -6.31 9.50
CA GLY A 187 24.98 -6.22 10.81
C GLY A 187 25.49 -4.82 11.13
N ASP A 188 24.95 -3.79 10.46
CA ASP A 188 25.28 -2.38 10.68
C ASP A 188 24.45 -1.74 11.82
N THR A 189 23.81 -2.59 12.63
CA THR A 189 22.95 -2.21 13.77
C THR A 189 23.25 -3.12 14.96
N PRO A 190 22.98 -2.66 16.19
CA PRO A 190 23.08 -3.51 17.37
C PRO A 190 22.05 -4.66 17.43
N TYR A 191 21.00 -4.64 16.60
CA TYR A 191 20.07 -5.76 16.52
C TYR A 191 20.69 -6.90 15.70
N GLU A 192 20.77 -8.08 16.30
CA GLU A 192 21.27 -9.29 15.66
C GLU A 192 20.10 -10.23 15.37
N VAL A 193 19.92 -10.58 14.09
CA VAL A 193 18.96 -11.63 13.69
C VAL A 193 19.55 -12.98 14.10
N GLU A 194 18.75 -13.78 14.79
CA GLU A 194 19.11 -15.12 15.26
C GLU A 194 18.21 -16.18 14.62
N SER A 195 18.60 -17.45 14.76
CA SER A 195 17.82 -18.57 14.23
C SER A 195 16.43 -18.60 14.83
N GLY A 196 15.41 -18.59 13.98
CA GLY A 196 14.00 -18.60 14.36
C GLY A 196 13.33 -17.23 14.29
N ASP A 197 14.10 -16.13 14.34
CA ASP A 197 13.55 -14.77 14.24
C ASP A 197 12.68 -14.62 12.98
N ARG A 198 11.52 -14.01 13.14
CA ARG A 198 10.52 -13.86 12.08
C ARG A 198 10.62 -12.48 11.46
N ILE A 199 10.81 -12.42 10.15
CA ILE A 199 10.84 -11.17 9.39
C ILE A 199 9.61 -11.13 8.48
N ILE A 200 8.69 -10.22 8.78
CA ILE A 200 7.39 -10.12 8.14
C ILE A 200 7.41 -8.95 7.14
N PHE A 201 7.33 -9.28 5.86
CA PHE A 201 7.17 -8.31 4.77
C PHE A 201 5.68 -8.12 4.50
N SER A 202 5.13 -7.10 5.14
CA SER A 202 3.76 -6.64 4.95
C SER A 202 3.67 -5.71 3.73
N ALA A 203 4.24 -6.15 2.61
CA ALA A 203 4.30 -5.46 1.32
C ALA A 203 4.66 -6.46 0.21
N ASN A 204 4.25 -6.18 -1.02
CA ASN A 204 4.72 -6.92 -2.20
C ASN A 204 6.11 -6.45 -2.64
N VAL A 205 6.78 -7.24 -3.47
CA VAL A 205 7.99 -6.81 -4.18
C VAL A 205 7.58 -6.05 -5.44
N ILE A 206 8.11 -4.85 -5.64
CA ILE A 206 7.84 -4.06 -6.86
C ILE A 206 8.46 -4.79 -8.05
N PRO A 207 7.74 -4.99 -9.17
CA PRO A 207 8.19 -5.76 -10.32
C PRO A 207 9.17 -4.97 -11.20
N SER A 208 10.31 -4.57 -10.64
CA SER A 208 11.43 -3.95 -11.33
C SER A 208 12.71 -4.74 -11.02
N PRO A 209 13.61 -4.97 -12.00
CA PRO A 209 14.85 -5.72 -11.75
C PRO A 209 15.69 -5.15 -10.60
N MET A 210 15.73 -3.83 -10.44
CA MET A 210 16.51 -3.17 -9.38
C MET A 210 15.94 -3.45 -7.99
N THR A 211 14.62 -3.35 -7.81
CA THR A 211 13.95 -3.64 -6.53
C THR A 211 14.00 -5.13 -6.22
N GLN A 212 13.83 -5.99 -7.23
CA GLN A 212 13.96 -7.44 -7.07
C GLN A 212 15.38 -7.85 -6.64
N ALA A 213 16.42 -7.27 -7.22
CA ALA A 213 17.81 -7.54 -6.84
C ALA A 213 18.10 -7.09 -5.40
N ASN A 214 17.68 -5.88 -5.02
CA ASN A 214 17.83 -5.36 -3.66
C ASN A 214 17.09 -6.25 -2.65
N ARG A 215 15.84 -6.61 -2.94
CA ARG A 215 15.01 -7.47 -2.10
C ARG A 215 15.61 -8.86 -1.95
N TYR A 216 16.08 -9.46 -3.05
CA TYR A 216 16.74 -10.77 -3.02
C TYR A 216 18.00 -10.76 -2.16
N ALA A 217 18.86 -9.74 -2.31
CA ALA A 217 20.07 -9.60 -1.51
C ALA A 217 19.76 -9.41 -0.01
N LEU A 218 18.72 -8.63 0.31
CA LEU A 218 18.23 -8.44 1.66
C LEU A 218 17.79 -9.78 2.28
N GLU A 219 16.88 -10.48 1.63
CA GLU A 219 16.33 -11.73 2.16
C GLU A 219 17.39 -12.82 2.28
N THR A 220 18.33 -12.89 1.33
CA THR A 220 19.46 -13.84 1.40
C THR A 220 20.26 -13.63 2.67
N LYS A 221 20.62 -12.38 2.99
CA LYS A 221 21.36 -12.04 4.22
C LYS A 221 20.57 -12.36 5.49
N LEU A 222 19.27 -12.08 5.51
CA LEU A 222 18.41 -12.40 6.65
C LEU A 222 18.30 -13.92 6.86
N ARG A 223 18.11 -14.70 5.79
CA ARG A 223 18.07 -16.16 5.84
C ARG A 223 19.40 -16.77 6.29
N MET A 224 20.53 -16.24 5.82
CA MET A 224 21.87 -16.68 6.26
C MET A 224 22.10 -16.50 7.76
N ARG A 225 21.39 -15.57 8.41
CA ARG A 225 21.40 -15.36 9.86
C ARG A 225 20.34 -16.19 10.60
N GLY A 226 19.59 -17.03 9.90
CA GLY A 226 18.55 -17.89 10.47
C GLY A 226 17.15 -17.25 10.55
N GLY A 227 16.95 -16.09 9.92
CA GLY A 227 15.65 -15.42 9.85
C GLY A 227 14.63 -16.17 8.99
N ARG A 228 13.43 -16.37 9.53
CA ARG A 228 12.25 -16.95 8.85
C ARG A 228 11.47 -15.84 8.15
N ILE A 229 11.39 -15.91 6.83
CA ILE A 229 10.76 -14.87 6.01
C ILE A 229 9.27 -15.17 5.78
N TYR A 230 8.41 -14.23 6.17
CA TYR A 230 6.99 -14.21 5.81
C TYR A 230 6.82 -13.12 4.75
N ASP A 231 6.55 -13.52 3.51
CA ASP A 231 6.48 -12.61 2.37
C ASP A 231 5.03 -12.35 1.92
N ASN A 232 4.84 -11.19 1.29
CA ASN A 232 3.60 -10.77 0.64
C ASN A 232 2.36 -10.86 1.54
N VAL A 233 2.51 -10.51 2.82
CA VAL A 233 1.41 -10.36 3.77
C VAL A 233 0.68 -9.05 3.46
N HIS A 234 0.02 -8.99 2.30
CA HIS A 234 -0.37 -7.76 1.64
C HIS A 234 -1.51 -7.97 0.63
N VAL A 235 -2.28 -6.91 0.39
CA VAL A 235 -3.27 -6.81 -0.69
C VAL A 235 -3.02 -5.53 -1.45
N SER A 236 -3.35 -5.51 -2.74
CA SER A 236 -3.07 -4.36 -3.60
C SER A 236 -3.87 -3.11 -3.20
N GLY A 237 -3.29 -1.94 -3.46
CA GLY A 237 -3.97 -0.65 -3.37
C GLY A 237 -4.76 -0.24 -4.62
N HIS A 238 -4.59 -0.94 -5.75
CA HIS A 238 -5.12 -0.56 -7.06
C HIS A 238 -6.31 -1.43 -7.47
N ALA A 239 -7.23 -0.86 -8.24
CA ALA A 239 -8.45 -1.48 -8.75
C ALA A 239 -8.16 -2.65 -9.70
N TYR A 240 -8.95 -3.72 -9.60
CA TYR A 240 -8.90 -4.85 -10.53
C TYR A 240 -9.95 -4.67 -11.64
N ARG A 241 -9.99 -5.61 -12.60
CA ARG A 241 -10.87 -5.55 -13.76
C ARG A 241 -12.34 -5.26 -13.40
N GLU A 242 -12.89 -5.96 -12.42
CA GLU A 242 -14.30 -5.81 -12.07
C GLU A 242 -14.58 -4.55 -11.23
N ASP A 243 -13.57 -3.99 -10.56
CA ASP A 243 -13.71 -2.67 -9.91
C ASP A 243 -13.79 -1.57 -10.95
N HIS A 244 -12.98 -1.64 -12.02
CA HIS A 244 -13.08 -0.74 -13.15
C HIS A 244 -14.40 -0.90 -13.90
N TRP A 245 -14.88 -2.13 -14.09
CA TRP A 245 -16.19 -2.41 -14.66
C TRP A 245 -17.31 -1.74 -13.86
N GLU A 246 -17.34 -1.94 -12.54
CA GLU A 246 -18.31 -1.28 -11.65
C GLU A 246 -18.20 0.25 -11.73
N LEU A 247 -16.98 0.80 -11.76
CA LEU A 247 -16.77 2.25 -11.89
C LEU A 247 -17.32 2.79 -13.21
N LEU A 248 -17.03 2.15 -14.34
CA LEU A 248 -17.58 2.51 -15.65
C LEU A 248 -19.11 2.49 -15.63
N ARG A 249 -19.72 1.50 -14.99
CA ARG A 249 -21.19 1.40 -14.87
C ARG A 249 -21.82 2.48 -14.00
N MET A 250 -21.10 2.98 -12.98
CA MET A 250 -21.59 4.06 -12.12
C MET A 250 -21.43 5.44 -12.76
N ILE A 251 -20.28 5.68 -13.40
CA ILE A 251 -19.94 6.98 -13.98
C ILE A 251 -20.53 7.14 -15.38
N ASN A 252 -20.57 6.07 -16.16
CA ASN A 252 -21.01 6.06 -17.56
C ASN A 252 -20.43 7.25 -18.38
N PRO A 253 -19.10 7.44 -18.39
CA PRO A 253 -18.50 8.59 -19.06
C PRO A 253 -18.64 8.48 -20.59
N GLU A 254 -18.73 9.60 -21.29
CA GLU A 254 -18.78 9.63 -22.76
C GLU A 254 -17.45 9.16 -23.38
N HIS A 255 -16.33 9.63 -22.82
CA HIS A 255 -14.98 9.23 -23.19
C HIS A 255 -14.18 8.67 -22.01
N VAL A 256 -13.28 7.72 -22.29
CA VAL A 256 -12.38 7.13 -21.29
C VAL A 256 -10.94 7.18 -21.76
N ILE A 257 -10.03 7.54 -20.86
CA ILE A 257 -8.59 7.58 -21.10
C ILE A 257 -7.89 6.72 -20.03
N PRO A 258 -7.45 5.49 -20.35
CA PRO A 258 -6.57 4.75 -19.46
C PRO A 258 -5.25 5.51 -19.28
N ALA A 259 -4.84 5.66 -18.02
CA ALA A 259 -3.65 6.35 -17.57
C ALA A 259 -2.90 5.49 -16.52
N HIS A 260 -1.83 6.03 -15.95
CA HIS A 260 -1.08 5.41 -14.85
C HIS A 260 -0.71 3.93 -15.09
N GLY A 261 0.07 3.69 -16.15
CA GLY A 261 0.47 2.35 -16.56
C GLY A 261 1.36 2.33 -17.79
N THR A 262 1.82 1.15 -18.17
CA THR A 262 2.46 0.92 -19.47
C THR A 262 1.40 0.68 -20.54
N ILE A 263 1.80 0.65 -21.82
CA ILE A 263 0.86 0.37 -22.91
C ILE A 263 0.19 -0.99 -22.76
N GLU A 264 0.89 -2.00 -22.23
CA GLU A 264 0.34 -3.32 -21.97
C GLU A 264 -0.76 -3.31 -20.88
N MET A 265 -0.63 -2.42 -19.90
CA MET A 265 -1.65 -2.20 -18.88
C MET A 265 -2.87 -1.48 -19.48
N HIS A 266 -2.63 -0.47 -20.32
CA HIS A 266 -3.70 0.23 -21.04
C HIS A 266 -4.45 -0.72 -21.98
N SER A 267 -3.74 -1.62 -22.69
CA SER A 267 -4.38 -2.65 -23.53
C SER A 267 -5.36 -3.51 -22.74
N ALA A 268 -4.99 -3.96 -21.54
CA ALA A 268 -5.88 -4.76 -20.70
C ALA A 268 -7.11 -3.97 -20.20
N TYR A 269 -6.96 -2.66 -20.01
CA TYR A 269 -8.09 -1.77 -19.70
C TYR A 269 -9.00 -1.58 -20.91
N ILE A 270 -8.42 -1.33 -22.09
CA ILE A 270 -9.17 -1.13 -23.35
C ILE A 270 -10.02 -2.35 -23.65
N GLU A 271 -9.47 -3.58 -23.54
CA GLU A 271 -10.25 -4.81 -23.71
C GLU A 271 -11.50 -4.83 -22.80
N MET A 272 -11.35 -4.46 -21.53
CA MET A 272 -12.48 -4.40 -20.58
C MET A 272 -13.47 -3.28 -20.92
N ALA A 273 -12.97 -2.12 -21.37
CA ALA A 273 -13.83 -1.01 -21.79
C ALA A 273 -14.62 -1.35 -23.06
N GLU A 274 -14.02 -2.07 -24.00
CA GLU A 274 -14.70 -2.57 -25.21
C GLU A 274 -15.82 -3.56 -24.85
N ASP A 275 -15.56 -4.48 -23.90
CA ASP A 275 -16.61 -5.35 -23.34
C ASP A 275 -17.75 -4.55 -22.69
N ALA A 276 -17.47 -3.34 -22.18
CA ALA A 276 -18.45 -2.43 -21.59
C ALA A 276 -19.16 -1.54 -22.63
N GLY A 277 -18.79 -1.61 -23.91
CA GLY A 277 -19.42 -0.91 -25.03
C GLY A 277 -18.65 0.32 -25.56
N TYR A 278 -17.42 0.56 -25.10
CA TYR A 278 -16.56 1.62 -25.64
C TYR A 278 -15.86 1.16 -26.93
N VAL A 279 -15.45 2.10 -27.78
CA VAL A 279 -14.79 1.82 -29.04
C VAL A 279 -13.47 2.59 -29.12
N LEU A 280 -12.36 1.87 -29.35
CA LEU A 280 -11.03 2.47 -29.42
C LEU A 280 -10.94 3.50 -30.56
N GLY A 281 -10.51 4.72 -30.22
CA GLY A 281 -10.39 5.84 -31.15
C GLY A 281 -11.68 6.65 -31.35
N ASP A 282 -12.75 6.29 -30.64
CA ASP A 282 -14.03 7.01 -30.64
C ASP A 282 -14.41 7.41 -29.20
N THR A 283 -14.67 6.41 -28.33
CA THR A 283 -15.07 6.64 -26.94
C THR A 283 -14.07 6.14 -25.91
N VAL A 284 -13.09 5.30 -26.29
CA VAL A 284 -11.90 5.04 -25.46
C VAL A 284 -10.63 5.44 -26.21
N HIS A 285 -9.72 6.15 -25.53
CA HIS A 285 -8.58 6.81 -26.16
C HIS A 285 -7.26 6.38 -25.54
N LEU A 286 -6.38 5.79 -26.34
CA LEU A 286 -5.02 5.46 -25.93
C LEU A 286 -4.09 6.64 -26.21
N LEU A 287 -3.57 7.27 -25.15
CA LEU A 287 -2.62 8.38 -25.26
C LEU A 287 -1.18 7.97 -24.90
N ARG A 288 -0.23 8.75 -25.40
CA ARG A 288 1.20 8.70 -25.06
C ARG A 288 1.61 9.99 -24.36
N ASN A 289 2.73 9.93 -23.63
CA ASN A 289 3.31 11.11 -22.99
C ASN A 289 3.58 12.20 -24.03
N GLY A 290 3.00 13.38 -23.82
CA GLY A 290 3.14 14.53 -24.71
C GLY A 290 2.00 14.69 -25.74
N GLU A 291 1.03 13.80 -25.76
CA GLU A 291 -0.16 13.92 -26.61
C GLU A 291 -1.28 14.70 -25.91
N GLU A 292 -2.09 15.37 -26.72
CA GLU A 292 -3.28 16.11 -26.30
C GLU A 292 -4.49 15.56 -27.07
N LEU A 293 -5.57 15.24 -26.34
CA LEU A 293 -6.84 14.82 -26.92
C LEU A 293 -7.81 16.01 -26.91
N TYR A 294 -8.41 16.28 -28.06
CA TYR A 294 -9.43 17.31 -28.22
C TYR A 294 -10.80 16.64 -28.23
N ILE A 295 -11.69 17.10 -27.35
CA ILE A 295 -13.10 16.68 -27.26
C ILE A 295 -13.93 17.94 -27.46
N GLU A 296 -14.81 17.93 -28.46
CA GLU A 296 -15.71 19.04 -28.79
C GLU A 296 -17.17 18.61 -28.51
N GLU A 297 -18.03 19.59 -28.18
CA GLU A 297 -19.49 19.37 -27.98
C GLU A 297 -20.22 19.01 -29.29
#